data_AF-A0A497TV16-F1
#
_entry.id   AF-A0A497TV16-F1
#
_cell.length_a   1.000
_cell.length_b   1.000
_cell.length_c   1.000
_cell.angle_alpha   90.00
_cell.angle_beta   90.00
_cell.angle_gamma   90.00
#
_symmetry.space_group_name_H-M   'P 1'
#
loop_
_entity.id
_entity.type
_entity.pdbx_description
1 polymer ?
#
loop_
_entity_poly.entity_id
_entity_poly.type
_entity_poly.pdbx_seq_one_letter_code
_entity_poly.pdbx_strand_id
1 'polypeptide(L)'
;MDEIDRQRFRESLSRATANDQFLDRFYDRFVGQSDEVAAFFHNRDMPQIKQKLLTTLEMLADTTEGQPGLCMYMEMLGKIHRRLNVERRFFAGWRKALIETVAECDSEFSEETRLAWERAIDHVIERMSDLTS
;
A
#
# COMPACT_ATOMS: atom_id res chain seq x y z
N MET A 1 14.91 -0.96 4.62
CA MET A 1 14.78 -2.26 3.93
C MET A 1 16.08 -2.51 3.19
N ASP A 2 16.65 -3.71 3.27
CA ASP A 2 17.89 -4.03 2.57
C ASP A 2 17.70 -4.15 1.05
N GLU A 3 18.81 -4.30 0.32
CA GLU A 3 18.82 -4.37 -1.14
C GLU A 3 18.03 -5.57 -1.68
N ILE A 4 18.14 -6.73 -1.01
CA ILE A 4 17.56 -7.97 -1.49
C ILE A 4 16.04 -7.91 -1.35
N ASP A 5 15.55 -7.45 -0.19
CA ASP A 5 14.12 -7.31 0.04
C ASP A 5 13.51 -6.23 -0.87
N ARG A 6 14.23 -5.14 -1.14
CA ARG A 6 13.76 -4.13 -2.10
C ARG A 6 13.65 -4.70 -3.53
N GLN A 7 14.63 -5.51 -3.95
CA GLN A 7 14.59 -6.16 -5.26
C GLN A 7 13.40 -7.12 -5.35
N ARG A 8 13.18 -7.96 -4.32
CA ARG A 8 12.01 -8.86 -4.25
C ARG A 8 10.69 -8.10 -4.31
N PHE A 9 10.58 -7.03 -3.54
CA PHE A 9 9.40 -6.16 -3.55
C PHE A 9 9.14 -5.59 -4.96
N ARG A 10 10.17 -5.06 -5.62
CA ARG A 10 10.06 -4.49 -6.97
C ARG A 10 9.64 -5.52 -8.02
N GLU A 11 10.27 -6.69 -8.02
CA GLU A 11 9.93 -7.77 -8.95
C GLU A 11 8.50 -8.27 -8.74
N SER A 12 8.11 -8.47 -7.48
CA SER A 12 6.76 -8.87 -7.13
C SER A 12 5.72 -7.81 -7.46
N LEU A 13 6.02 -6.52 -7.22
CA LEU A 13 5.16 -5.40 -7.62
C LEU A 13 4.89 -5.44 -9.13
N SER A 14 5.94 -5.60 -9.94
CA SER A 14 5.81 -5.70 -11.40
C SER A 14 4.91 -6.86 -11.84
N ARG A 15 5.09 -8.07 -11.26
CA ARG A 15 4.26 -9.22 -11.59
C ARG A 15 2.82 -9.07 -11.11
N ALA A 16 2.63 -8.58 -9.88
CA ALA A 16 1.31 -8.40 -9.29
C ALA A 16 0.49 -7.36 -10.05
N THR A 17 1.08 -6.23 -10.43
CA THR A 17 0.38 -5.13 -11.13
C THR A 17 0.23 -5.37 -12.63
N ALA A 18 0.95 -6.33 -13.22
CA ALA A 18 0.69 -6.83 -14.56
C ALA A 18 -0.67 -7.54 -14.69
N ASN A 19 -1.30 -7.91 -13.57
CA ASN A 19 -2.69 -8.30 -13.53
C ASN A 19 -3.59 -7.05 -13.46
N ASP A 20 -4.34 -6.77 -14.53
CA ASP A 20 -5.24 -5.60 -14.62
C ASP A 20 -6.29 -5.55 -13.49
N GLN A 21 -6.59 -6.68 -12.84
CA GLN A 21 -7.53 -6.76 -11.73
C GLN A 21 -6.88 -6.50 -10.36
N PHE A 22 -5.56 -6.31 -10.26
CA PHE A 22 -4.86 -6.18 -8.98
C PHE A 22 -5.46 -5.09 -8.08
N LEU A 23 -5.60 -3.87 -8.59
CA LEU A 23 -6.12 -2.75 -7.81
C LEU A 23 -7.62 -2.94 -7.48
N ASP A 24 -8.39 -3.52 -8.40
CA ASP A 24 -9.81 -3.82 -8.18
C ASP A 24 -9.98 -4.84 -7.05
N ARG A 25 -9.27 -5.97 -7.13
CA ARG A 25 -9.29 -7.03 -6.11
C ARG A 25 -8.83 -6.54 -4.75
N PHE A 26 -7.79 -5.71 -4.72
CA PHE A 26 -7.33 -5.08 -3.49
C PHE A 26 -8.43 -4.24 -2.84
N TYR A 27 -9.02 -3.30 -3.59
CA TYR A 27 -10.04 -2.43 -3.03
C TYR A 27 -11.33 -3.17 -2.71
N ASP A 28 -11.77 -4.13 -3.51
CA ASP A 28 -12.94 -4.96 -3.20
C ASP A 28 -12.74 -5.71 -1.87
N ARG A 29 -11.56 -6.31 -1.67
CA ARG A 29 -11.21 -7.00 -0.44
C ARG A 29 -11.16 -6.04 0.76
N PHE A 30 -10.57 -4.86 0.62
CA PHE A 30 -10.43 -3.91 1.73
C PHE A 30 -11.75 -3.20 2.07
N VAL A 31 -12.46 -2.69 1.06
CA VAL A 31 -13.75 -2.01 1.19
C VAL A 31 -14.81 -2.96 1.75
N GLY A 32 -14.75 -4.25 1.38
CA GLY A 32 -15.64 -5.28 1.89
C GLY A 32 -15.39 -5.73 3.34
N GLN A 33 -14.38 -5.19 4.05
CA GLN A 33 -14.07 -5.64 5.42
C GLN A 33 -15.09 -5.14 6.46
N SER A 34 -15.72 -3.99 6.25
CA SER A 34 -16.76 -3.46 7.13
C SER A 34 -17.58 -2.36 6.47
N ASP A 35 -18.81 -2.16 6.96
CA ASP A 35 -19.68 -1.05 6.54
C ASP A 35 -19.02 0.31 6.74
N GLU A 36 -18.16 0.43 7.74
CA GLU A 36 -17.43 1.64 8.05
C GLU A 36 -16.36 1.98 7.00
N VAL A 37 -15.57 0.98 6.58
CA VAL A 37 -14.62 1.16 5.47
C VAL A 37 -15.39 1.44 4.18
N ALA A 38 -16.49 0.71 3.92
CA ALA A 38 -17.34 0.96 2.77
C ALA A 38 -17.89 2.40 2.73
N ALA A 39 -18.37 2.92 3.86
CA ALA A 39 -18.83 4.29 3.99
C ALA A 39 -17.73 5.32 3.73
N PHE A 40 -16.48 5.05 4.13
CA PHE A 40 -15.35 5.95 3.89
C PHE A 40 -15.05 6.14 2.39
N PHE A 41 -15.16 5.06 1.60
CA PHE A 41 -14.92 5.06 0.16
C PHE A 41 -16.15 5.42 -0.67
N HIS A 42 -17.33 5.48 -0.08
CA HIS A 42 -18.56 5.90 -0.76
C HIS A 42 -18.41 7.30 -1.38
N ASN A 43 -18.80 7.45 -2.65
CA ASN A 43 -18.66 8.68 -3.45
C ASN A 43 -17.23 9.23 -3.60
N ARG A 44 -16.19 8.40 -3.40
CA ARG A 44 -14.81 8.77 -3.71
C ARG A 44 -14.46 8.47 -5.17
N ASP A 45 -13.54 9.25 -5.71
CA ASP A 45 -12.91 8.96 -7.01
C ASP A 45 -11.96 7.76 -6.86
N MET A 46 -12.53 6.56 -7.04
CA MET A 46 -11.78 5.31 -6.94
C MET A 46 -10.66 5.19 -7.97
N PRO A 47 -10.83 5.57 -9.25
CA PRO A 47 -9.72 5.62 -10.20
C PRO A 47 -8.53 6.46 -9.69
N GLN A 48 -8.78 7.66 -9.17
CA GLN A 48 -7.72 8.52 -8.63
C GLN A 48 -7.06 7.89 -7.38
N ILE A 49 -7.84 7.28 -6.49
CA ILE A 49 -7.32 6.62 -5.29
C ILE A 49 -6.43 5.42 -5.67
N LYS A 50 -6.86 4.59 -6.62
CA LYS A 50 -6.10 3.46 -7.17
C LYS A 50 -4.78 3.90 -7.78
N GLN A 51 -4.80 4.97 -8.57
CA GLN A 51 -3.58 5.53 -9.17
C GLN A 51 -2.60 6.02 -8.09
N LYS A 52 -3.08 6.71 -7.05
CA LYS A 52 -2.23 7.17 -5.94
C LYS A 52 -1.56 6.02 -5.20
N LEU A 53 -2.29 4.92 -4.98
CA LEU A 53 -1.72 3.72 -4.39
C LEU A 53 -0.59 3.16 -5.25
N LEU A 54 -0.85 2.97 -6.55
CA LEU A 54 0.17 2.42 -7.46
C LEU A 54 1.43 3.29 -7.48
N THR A 55 1.28 4.62 -7.62
CA THR A 55 2.41 5.56 -7.55
C THR A 55 3.16 5.46 -6.22
N THR A 56 2.45 5.27 -5.10
CA THR A 56 3.10 5.11 -3.79
C THR A 56 3.96 3.84 -3.77
N LEU A 57 3.46 2.73 -4.30
CA LEU A 57 4.18 1.45 -4.35
C LEU A 57 5.39 1.52 -5.28
N GLU A 58 5.25 2.14 -6.46
CA GLU A 58 6.34 2.38 -7.41
C GLU A 58 7.45 3.24 -6.79
N MET A 59 7.07 4.31 -6.09
CA MET A 59 8.05 5.15 -5.38
C MET A 59 8.83 4.36 -4.33
N LEU A 60 8.19 3.43 -3.59
CA LEU A 60 8.89 2.57 -2.63
C LEU A 60 9.84 1.58 -3.30
N ALA A 61 9.45 1.09 -4.49
CA ALA A 61 10.28 0.17 -5.25
C ALA A 61 11.54 0.88 -5.80
N ASP A 62 11.41 2.12 -6.24
CA ASP A 62 12.49 2.86 -6.90
C ASP A 62 13.43 3.59 -5.94
N THR A 63 12.95 3.89 -4.73
CA THR A 63 13.63 4.81 -3.83
C THR A 63 14.35 4.07 -2.71
N THR A 64 15.61 4.44 -2.44
CA THR A 64 16.32 4.03 -1.22
C THR A 64 15.82 4.84 -0.02
N GLU A 65 15.73 4.24 1.16
CA GLU A 65 15.36 4.96 2.39
C GLU A 65 16.18 6.25 2.56
N GLY A 66 15.51 7.35 2.92
CA GLY A 66 16.15 8.65 3.19
C GLY A 66 16.23 9.63 2.01
N GLN A 67 15.73 9.25 0.83
CA GLN A 67 15.64 10.18 -0.30
C GLN A 67 14.58 11.28 -0.03
N PRO A 68 14.91 12.57 -0.22
CA PRO A 68 14.01 13.68 0.12
C PRO A 68 12.63 13.61 -0.56
N GLY A 69 12.56 13.10 -1.80
CA GLY A 69 11.31 13.00 -2.56
C GLY A 69 10.27 12.09 -1.89
N LEU A 70 10.68 10.90 -1.46
CA LEU A 70 9.81 9.95 -0.77
C LEU A 70 9.37 10.50 0.58
N CYS A 71 10.28 11.12 1.35
CA CYS A 71 9.94 11.74 2.63
C CYS A 71 8.87 12.82 2.48
N MET A 72 9.05 13.77 1.54
CA MET A 72 8.08 14.84 1.29
C MET A 72 6.71 14.30 0.83
N TYR A 73 6.72 13.24 0.00
CA TYR A 73 5.49 12.60 -0.44
C TYR A 73 4.75 11.90 0.70
N MET A 74 5.47 11.18 1.58
CA MET A 74 4.88 10.55 2.76
C MET A 74 4.32 11.58 3.75
N GLU A 75 5.00 12.72 3.93
CA GLU A 75 4.47 13.84 4.71
C GLU A 75 3.15 14.39 4.17
N MET A 76 3.06 14.54 2.84
CA MET A 76 1.83 14.95 2.18
C MET A 76 0.70 13.94 2.39
N LEU A 77 0.99 12.64 2.20
CA LEU A 77 0.01 11.58 2.42
C LEU A 77 -0.47 11.54 3.87
N GLY A 78 0.42 11.66 4.86
CA GLY A 78 0.06 11.72 6.28
C GLY A 78 -0.89 12.89 6.59
N LYS A 79 -0.63 14.08 6.05
CA LYS A 79 -1.52 15.25 6.19
C LYS A 79 -2.90 15.01 5.59
N ILE A 80 -2.97 14.34 4.43
CA ILE A 80 -4.23 13.98 3.77
C ILE A 80 -5.01 12.97 4.63
N HIS A 81 -4.37 11.90 5.08
CA HIS A 81 -5.00 10.87 5.91
C HIS A 81 -5.54 11.45 7.22
N ARG A 82 -4.77 12.34 7.86
CA ARG A 82 -5.22 13.09 9.04
C ARG A 82 -6.43 13.97 8.75
N ARG A 83 -6.41 14.72 7.64
CA ARG A 83 -7.56 15.57 7.23
C ARG A 83 -8.82 14.75 6.97
N LEU A 84 -8.65 13.50 6.52
CA LEU A 84 -9.75 12.57 6.25
C LEU A 84 -10.16 11.75 7.48
N ASN A 85 -9.53 11.96 8.64
CA ASN A 85 -9.75 11.18 9.87
C ASN A 85 -9.61 9.67 9.66
N VAL A 86 -8.62 9.24 8.87
CA VAL A 86 -8.33 7.81 8.71
C VAL A 86 -7.81 7.26 10.04
N GLU A 87 -8.54 6.31 10.61
CA GLU A 87 -8.16 5.72 11.89
C GLU A 87 -7.07 4.66 11.75
N ARG A 88 -6.15 4.64 12.72
CA ARG A 88 -5.03 3.68 12.73
C ARG A 88 -5.47 2.22 12.69
N ARG A 89 -6.65 1.90 13.24
CA ARG A 89 -7.20 0.53 13.25
C ARG A 89 -7.45 -0.03 11.85
N PHE A 90 -7.63 0.82 10.84
CA PHE A 90 -7.84 0.35 9.46
C PHE A 90 -6.55 -0.13 8.79
N PHE A 91 -5.36 0.27 9.25
CA PHE A 91 -4.10 -0.10 8.60
C PHE A 91 -3.80 -1.61 8.67
N ALA A 92 -4.20 -2.29 9.75
CA ALA A 92 -4.01 -3.75 9.84
C ALA A 92 -4.84 -4.49 8.79
N GLY A 93 -6.12 -4.09 8.62
CA GLY A 93 -7.01 -4.65 7.61
C GLY A 93 -6.56 -4.33 6.18
N TRP A 94 -6.12 -3.09 5.96
CA TRP A 94 -5.54 -2.64 4.70
C TRP A 94 -4.30 -3.44 4.29
N ARG A 95 -3.35 -3.62 5.23
CA ARG A 95 -2.12 -4.40 5.03
C ARG A 95 -2.44 -5.83 4.65
N LYS A 96 -3.33 -6.47 5.43
CA LYS A 96 -3.77 -7.85 5.15
C LYS A 96 -4.39 -7.96 3.76
N ALA A 97 -5.30 -7.04 3.40
CA ALA A 97 -5.94 -7.05 2.10
C ALA A 97 -4.93 -6.92 0.95
N LEU A 98 -3.93 -6.04 1.10
CA LEU A 98 -2.89 -5.88 0.09
C LEU A 98 -2.05 -7.14 -0.08
N ILE A 99 -1.55 -7.72 1.01
CA ILE A 99 -0.73 -8.94 0.97
C ILE A 99 -1.51 -10.12 0.35
N GLU A 100 -2.78 -10.30 0.72
CA GLU A 100 -3.63 -11.34 0.10
C GLU A 100 -3.84 -11.10 -1.40
N THR A 101 -3.90 -9.83 -1.84
CA THR A 101 -4.03 -9.49 -3.26
C THR A 101 -2.74 -9.79 -4.02
N VAL A 102 -1.60 -9.44 -3.44
CA VAL A 102 -0.29 -9.77 -4.01
C VAL A 102 -0.13 -11.28 -4.14
N ALA A 103 -0.48 -12.05 -3.11
CA ALA A 103 -0.42 -13.51 -3.14
C ALA A 103 -1.29 -14.13 -4.24
N GLU A 104 -2.41 -13.48 -4.57
CA GLU A 104 -3.31 -13.91 -5.64
C GLU A 104 -2.81 -13.52 -7.04
N CYS A 105 -2.11 -12.39 -7.17
CA CYS A 105 -1.74 -11.81 -8.47
C CYS A 105 -0.29 -12.07 -8.87
N ASP A 106 0.61 -12.29 -7.93
CA ASP A 106 2.00 -12.65 -8.19
C ASP A 106 2.15 -14.18 -8.30
N SER A 107 2.38 -14.68 -9.53
CA SER A 107 2.57 -16.11 -9.80
C SER A 107 3.81 -16.71 -9.12
N GLU A 108 4.76 -15.88 -8.68
CA GLU A 108 5.99 -16.28 -7.99
C GLU A 108 5.96 -15.88 -6.50
N PHE A 109 4.77 -15.65 -5.94
CA PHE A 109 4.64 -15.30 -4.53
C PHE A 109 5.22 -16.40 -3.63
N SER A 110 6.15 -15.99 -2.77
CA SER A 110 6.83 -16.85 -1.80
C SER A 110 6.80 -16.22 -0.41
N GLU A 111 7.28 -16.96 0.59
CA GLU A 111 7.41 -16.43 1.95
C GLU A 111 8.39 -15.24 2.02
N GLU A 112 9.48 -15.29 1.25
CA GLU A 112 10.44 -14.19 1.16
C GLU A 112 9.82 -12.95 0.50
N THR A 113 9.01 -13.16 -0.54
CA THR A 113 8.25 -12.09 -1.19
C THR A 113 7.23 -11.48 -0.22
N ARG A 114 6.50 -12.30 0.54
CA ARG A 114 5.58 -11.84 1.59
C ARG A 114 6.30 -10.96 2.61
N LEU A 115 7.44 -11.42 3.14
CA LEU A 115 8.23 -10.67 4.12
C LEU A 115 8.77 -9.35 3.57
N ALA A 116 9.19 -9.32 2.30
CA ALA A 116 9.64 -8.09 1.65
C ALA A 116 8.50 -7.06 1.53
N TRP A 117 7.31 -7.50 1.11
CA TRP A 117 6.12 -6.65 1.07
C TRP A 117 5.73 -6.13 2.45
N GLU A 118 5.69 -7.01 3.45
CA GLU A 118 5.39 -6.63 4.83
C GLU A 118 6.33 -5.55 5.35
N ARG A 119 7.64 -5.71 5.15
CA ARG A 119 8.63 -4.71 5.56
C ARG A 119 8.46 -3.38 4.81
N ALA A 120 8.20 -3.41 3.51
CA ALA A 120 7.96 -2.20 2.72
C ALA A 120 6.71 -1.45 3.19
N ILE A 121 5.63 -2.17 3.47
CA ILE A 121 4.34 -1.60 3.89
C ILE A 121 4.38 -1.09 5.32
N ASP A 122 4.99 -1.84 6.25
CA ASP A 122 5.09 -1.44 7.66
C ASP A 122 5.84 -0.11 7.78
N HIS A 123 6.93 0.06 7.01
CA HIS A 123 7.68 1.30 6.91
C HIS A 123 6.84 2.51 6.47
N VAL A 124 5.86 2.30 5.58
CA VAL A 124 4.93 3.34 5.11
C VAL A 124 3.86 3.62 6.15
N ILE A 125 3.27 2.57 6.73
CA ILE A 125 2.23 2.70 7.77
C ILE A 125 2.78 3.43 8.99
N GLU A 126 4.02 3.13 9.41
CA GLU A 126 4.69 3.82 10.52
C GLU A 126 4.83 5.32 10.21
N ARG A 127 5.38 5.68 9.04
CA ARG A 127 5.51 7.09 8.62
C ARG A 127 4.18 7.81 8.56
N MET A 128 3.16 7.18 7.99
CA MET A 128 1.82 7.78 7.93
C MET A 128 1.20 7.91 9.33
N SER A 129 1.35 6.89 10.18
CA SER A 129 0.79 6.85 11.54
C SER A 129 1.40 7.92 12.45
N ASP A 130 2.72 8.09 12.40
CA ASP A 130 3.44 9.09 13.19
C ASP A 130 3.04 10.52 12.80
N LEU A 131 2.60 10.73 11.56
CA LEU A 131 2.11 12.02 11.06
C LEU A 131 0.61 12.26 11.32
N THR A 132 -0.11 11.22 11.74
CA THR A 132 -1.53 11.25 12.07
C THR A 132 -1.82 11.31 13.57
N SER A 133 -0.79 11.18 14.41
CA SER A 133 -0.87 11.27 15.89
C SER A 133 -0.81 12.71 16.39
#